data_AF-A0A4Q9N7N7-F1
#
_entry.id   AF-A0A4Q9N7N7-F1
#
_cell.length_a   1.000
_cell.length_b   1.000
_cell.length_c   1.000
_cell.angle_alpha   90.00
_cell.angle_beta   90.00
_cell.angle_gamma   90.00
#
_symmetry.space_group_name_H-M   'P 1'
#
loop_
_entity.id
_entity.type
_entity.pdbx_description
1 polymer ?
#
loop_
_entity_poly.entity_id
_entity_poly.type
_entity_poly.pdbx_seq_one_letter_code
_entity_poly.pdbx_strand_id
1 'polypeptide(L)'
;TELEAEMQDTLREADARDNSRKATIIQIQAATVLHGRYVGRVQEKLQSYEEERAKKAKKTKLFGDGLPKLLTSDKFTSAVQEHESGLEQEKRDQEKRKAEREQYEKEVEEWKVRDKERGDRVKAQRERYAAAKKEVE
;
A
#
# COMPACT_ATOMS: atom_id res chain seq x y z
N THR A 1 44.27 -32.49 40.37
CA THR A 1 45.25 -31.82 41.27
C THR A 1 44.64 -30.52 41.79
N GLU A 2 45.16 -29.88 42.86
CA GLU A 2 44.57 -28.63 43.39
C GLU A 2 44.47 -27.51 42.33
N LEU A 3 45.48 -27.41 41.47
CA LEU A 3 45.49 -26.49 40.32
C LEU A 3 44.34 -26.73 39.35
N GLU A 4 43.99 -27.98 39.10
CA GLU A 4 42.89 -28.34 38.20
C GLU A 4 41.53 -27.92 38.77
N ALA A 5 41.35 -28.01 40.10
CA ALA A 5 40.14 -27.55 40.76
C ALA A 5 40.00 -26.02 40.68
N GLU A 6 41.07 -25.27 40.91
CA GLU A 6 41.09 -23.81 40.80
C GLU A 6 40.83 -23.33 39.36
N MET A 7 41.39 -24.02 38.37
CA MET A 7 41.11 -23.75 36.96
C MET A 7 39.64 -24.01 36.58
N GLN A 8 39.03 -25.07 37.14
CA GLN A 8 37.61 -25.35 36.90
C GLN A 8 36.69 -24.31 37.54
N ASP A 9 37.02 -23.80 38.72
CA ASP A 9 36.21 -22.79 39.40
C ASP A 9 36.31 -21.43 38.69
N THR A 10 37.50 -21.02 38.27
CA THR A 10 37.66 -19.80 37.46
C THR A 10 36.94 -19.87 36.11
N LEU A 11 36.91 -21.06 35.47
CA LEU A 11 36.11 -21.28 34.25
C LEU A 11 34.61 -21.14 34.51
N ARG A 12 34.09 -21.75 35.59
CA ARG A 12 32.66 -21.63 35.95
C ARG A 12 32.25 -20.19 36.20
N GLU A 13 33.10 -19.41 36.87
CA GLU A 13 32.84 -17.99 37.12
C GLU A 13 32.89 -17.15 35.83
N ALA A 14 33.79 -17.46 34.91
CA ALA A 14 33.84 -16.83 33.60
C ALA A 14 32.58 -17.14 32.77
N ASP A 15 32.18 -18.42 32.72
CA ASP A 15 30.98 -18.87 32.00
C ASP A 15 29.71 -18.25 32.58
N ALA A 16 29.58 -18.18 33.91
CA ALA A 16 28.44 -17.54 34.56
C ALA A 16 28.32 -16.05 34.18
N ARG A 17 29.45 -15.33 34.16
CA ARG A 17 29.48 -13.91 33.76
C ARG A 17 29.13 -13.73 32.29
N ASP A 18 29.66 -14.57 31.42
CA ASP A 18 29.39 -14.46 29.98
C ASP A 18 27.97 -14.86 29.63
N ASN A 19 27.39 -15.85 30.32
CA ASN A 19 25.98 -16.20 30.16
C ASN A 19 25.06 -15.06 30.61
N SER A 20 25.38 -14.39 31.72
CA SER A 20 24.65 -13.19 32.16
C SER A 20 24.72 -12.07 31.11
N ARG A 21 25.91 -11.78 30.59
CA ARG A 21 26.10 -10.76 29.53
C ARG A 21 25.34 -11.11 28.26
N LYS A 22 25.40 -12.36 27.81
CA LYS A 22 24.65 -12.85 26.64
C LYS A 22 23.16 -12.63 26.83
N ALA A 23 22.61 -12.96 27.99
CA ALA A 23 21.20 -12.74 28.29
C ALA A 23 20.82 -11.24 28.20
N THR A 24 21.64 -10.35 28.77
CA THR A 24 21.43 -8.90 28.67
C THR A 24 21.50 -8.40 27.22
N ILE A 25 22.47 -8.86 26.44
CA ILE A 25 22.62 -8.48 25.03
C ILE A 25 21.40 -8.92 24.22
N ILE A 26 20.88 -10.13 24.44
CA ILE A 26 19.68 -10.62 23.77
C ILE A 26 18.48 -9.72 24.08
N GLN A 27 18.32 -9.30 25.34
CA GLN A 27 17.25 -8.38 25.72
C GLN A 27 17.39 -7.02 25.03
N ILE A 28 18.61 -6.47 24.99
CA ILE A 28 18.88 -5.19 24.31
C ILE A 28 18.59 -5.31 22.81
N GLN A 29 19.05 -6.38 22.16
CA GLN A 29 18.80 -6.61 20.73
C GLN A 29 17.30 -6.73 20.45
N ALA A 30 16.57 -7.48 21.25
CA ALA A 30 15.12 -7.61 21.13
C ALA A 30 14.44 -6.23 21.28
N ALA A 31 14.85 -5.44 22.26
CA ALA A 31 14.35 -4.08 22.43
C ALA A 31 14.68 -3.22 21.21
N THR A 32 15.92 -3.20 20.72
CA THR A 32 16.32 -2.38 19.56
C THR A 32 15.51 -2.71 18.31
N VAL A 33 15.25 -4.00 18.04
CA VAL A 33 14.42 -4.43 16.90
C VAL A 33 12.99 -3.92 17.05
N LEU A 34 12.41 -4.02 18.24
CA LEU A 34 11.06 -3.51 18.51
C LEU A 34 10.98 -1.99 18.35
N HIS A 35 11.94 -1.26 18.89
CA HIS A 35 12.01 0.20 18.76
C HIS A 35 12.15 0.63 17.30
N GLY A 36 13.05 -0.01 16.54
CA GLY A 36 13.23 0.29 15.12
C GLY A 36 11.95 0.09 14.32
N ARG A 37 11.25 -1.02 14.56
CA ARG A 37 9.96 -1.29 13.90
C ARG A 37 8.87 -0.29 14.31
N TYR A 38 8.83 0.09 15.58
CA TYR A 38 7.85 1.07 16.07
C TYR A 38 8.09 2.45 15.46
N VAL A 39 9.33 2.95 15.53
CA VAL A 39 9.72 4.26 14.98
C VAL A 39 9.44 4.31 13.48
N GLY A 40 9.79 3.25 12.73
CA GLY A 40 9.48 3.17 11.30
C GLY A 40 7.99 3.33 11.01
N ARG A 41 7.12 2.61 11.74
CA ARG A 41 5.66 2.76 11.58
C ARG A 41 5.15 4.15 11.95
N VAL A 42 5.72 4.77 12.99
CA VAL A 42 5.34 6.13 13.38
C VAL A 42 5.73 7.13 12.31
N GLN A 43 6.93 7.00 11.74
CA GLN A 43 7.41 7.84 10.64
C GLN A 43 6.55 7.68 9.39
N GLU A 44 6.23 6.45 8.98
CA GLU A 44 5.33 6.19 7.85
C GLU A 44 3.96 6.85 8.07
N LYS A 45 3.38 6.71 9.27
CA LYS A 45 2.10 7.36 9.59
C LYS A 45 2.20 8.87 9.56
N LEU A 46 3.25 9.45 10.13
CA LEU A 46 3.46 10.89 10.14
C LEU A 46 3.61 11.43 8.72
N GLN A 47 4.44 10.77 7.90
CA GLN A 47 4.63 11.12 6.50
C GLN A 47 3.31 11.04 5.73
N SER A 48 2.56 9.94 5.88
CA SER A 48 1.26 9.80 5.22
C SER A 48 0.27 10.90 5.63
N TYR A 49 0.27 11.27 6.91
CA TYR A 49 -0.58 12.34 7.44
C TYR A 49 -0.19 13.72 6.89
N GLU A 50 1.11 14.01 6.82
CA GLU A 50 1.63 15.25 6.26
C GLU A 50 1.37 15.36 4.76
N GLU A 51 1.58 14.29 4.01
CA GLU A 51 1.27 14.23 2.58
C GLU A 51 -0.22 14.43 2.31
N GLU A 52 -1.09 13.75 3.06
CA GLU A 52 -2.54 13.93 2.94
C GLU A 52 -2.97 15.35 3.32
N ARG A 53 -2.37 15.93 4.36
CA ARG A 53 -2.63 17.33 4.75
C ARG A 53 -2.19 18.30 3.65
N ALA A 54 -1.03 18.08 3.04
CA ALA A 54 -0.53 18.89 1.95
C ALA A 54 -1.40 18.78 0.69
N LYS A 55 -1.83 17.56 0.32
CA LYS A 55 -2.77 17.33 -0.79
C LYS A 55 -4.10 18.06 -0.56
N LYS A 56 -4.67 17.94 0.65
CA LYS A 56 -5.92 18.65 1.02
C LYS A 56 -5.77 20.17 0.93
N ALA A 57 -4.66 20.72 1.41
CA ALA A 57 -4.39 22.15 1.35
C ALA A 57 -4.30 22.64 -0.11
N LYS A 58 -3.59 21.92 -0.98
CA LYS A 58 -3.50 22.24 -2.41
C LYS A 58 -4.84 22.16 -3.14
N LYS A 59 -5.72 21.24 -2.74
CA LYS A 59 -7.03 21.07 -3.38
C LYS A 59 -8.05 22.16 -3.01
N THR A 60 -7.90 22.79 -1.83
CA THR A 60 -8.91 23.75 -1.32
C THR A 60 -8.46 25.20 -1.35
N LYS A 61 -7.16 25.49 -1.49
CA LYS A 61 -6.65 26.87 -1.47
C LYS A 61 -5.73 27.12 -2.65
N LEU A 62 -6.00 28.21 -3.36
CA LEU A 62 -5.13 28.74 -4.42
C LEU A 62 -3.72 29.04 -3.92
N PHE A 63 -3.61 29.61 -2.72
CA PHE A 63 -2.35 29.85 -2.02
C PHE A 63 -2.37 29.12 -0.67
N GLY A 64 -1.51 28.11 -0.51
CA GLY A 64 -1.47 27.26 0.67
C GLY A 64 -0.70 27.83 1.87
N ASP A 65 -0.06 28.99 1.73
CA ASP A 65 0.84 29.60 2.72
C ASP A 65 0.11 30.45 3.79
N GLY A 66 -1.15 30.83 3.55
CA GLY A 66 -1.96 31.63 4.48
C GLY A 66 -1.52 33.09 4.57
N LEU A 67 -0.61 33.54 3.71
CA LEU A 67 -0.15 34.92 3.67
C LEU A 67 -1.09 35.78 2.80
N PRO A 68 -1.36 37.03 3.18
CA PRO A 68 -2.13 37.94 2.34
C PRO A 68 -1.37 38.18 1.01
N LYS A 69 -2.10 38.09 -0.10
CA LYS A 69 -1.58 38.37 -1.44
C LYS A 69 -2.19 39.65 -1.99
N LEU A 70 -1.39 40.40 -2.72
CA LEU A 70 -1.87 41.60 -3.42
C LEU A 70 -2.70 41.17 -4.64
N LEU A 71 -4.00 41.43 -4.59
CA LEU A 71 -4.96 41.01 -5.62
C LEU A 71 -4.70 41.64 -7.00
N THR A 72 -4.07 42.81 -7.02
CA THR A 72 -3.73 43.54 -8.24
C THR A 72 -2.38 43.12 -8.84
N SER A 73 -1.64 42.24 -8.17
CA SER A 73 -0.36 41.78 -8.72
C SER A 73 -0.59 40.78 -9.86
N ASP A 74 0.24 40.87 -10.91
CA ASP A 74 0.20 39.93 -12.04
C ASP A 74 0.39 38.47 -11.60
N LYS A 75 1.12 38.27 -10.50
CA LYS A 75 1.31 36.95 -9.89
C LYS A 75 0.00 36.37 -9.35
N PHE A 76 -0.86 37.20 -8.78
CA PHE A 76 -2.15 36.77 -8.27
C PHE A 76 -3.10 36.43 -9.43
N THR A 77 -3.20 37.32 -10.42
CA THR A 77 -4.10 37.12 -11.57
C THR A 77 -3.72 35.90 -12.40
N SER A 78 -2.42 35.70 -12.66
CA SER A 78 -1.92 34.52 -13.38
C SER A 78 -2.24 33.22 -12.64
N ALA A 79 -2.02 33.19 -11.31
CA ALA A 79 -2.31 32.01 -10.50
C ALA A 79 -3.82 31.66 -10.50
N VAL A 80 -4.70 32.66 -10.46
CA VAL A 80 -6.16 32.43 -10.55
C VAL A 80 -6.53 31.80 -11.89
N GLN A 81 -5.98 32.32 -13.01
CA GLN A 81 -6.25 31.78 -14.34
C GLN A 81 -5.74 30.33 -14.50
N GLU A 82 -4.54 30.03 -14.01
CA GLU A 82 -4.00 28.67 -13.99
C GLU A 82 -4.87 27.71 -13.16
N HIS A 83 -5.37 28.17 -12.01
CA HIS A 83 -6.24 27.37 -11.17
C HIS A 83 -7.61 27.11 -11.79
N GLU A 84 -8.24 28.13 -12.38
CA GLU A 84 -9.53 27.97 -13.07
C GLU A 84 -9.42 27.04 -14.28
N SER A 85 -8.39 27.22 -15.10
CA SER A 85 -8.13 26.32 -16.23
C SER A 85 -7.81 24.89 -15.78
N GLY A 86 -7.05 24.73 -14.70
CA GLY A 86 -6.80 23.43 -14.07
C GLY A 86 -8.07 22.74 -13.56
N LEU A 87 -8.97 23.48 -12.90
CA LEU A 87 -10.26 22.95 -12.45
C LEU A 87 -11.16 22.53 -13.61
N GLU A 88 -11.16 23.30 -14.71
CA GLU A 88 -11.94 22.95 -15.90
C GLU A 88 -11.39 21.68 -16.58
N GLN A 89 -10.07 21.55 -16.69
CA GLN A 89 -9.42 20.33 -17.17
C GLN A 89 -9.75 19.13 -16.28
N GLU A 90 -9.67 19.28 -14.95
CA GLU A 90 -9.99 18.18 -14.02
C GLU A 90 -11.44 17.71 -14.17
N LYS A 91 -12.40 18.64 -14.34
CA LYS A 91 -13.80 18.29 -14.60
C LYS A 91 -13.96 17.52 -15.90
N ARG A 92 -13.33 18.00 -16.99
CA ARG A 92 -13.36 17.32 -18.30
C ARG A 92 -12.78 15.91 -18.21
N ASP A 93 -11.68 15.74 -17.49
CA ASP A 93 -11.06 14.43 -17.29
C ASP A 93 -11.91 13.50 -16.42
N GLN A 94 -12.57 14.02 -15.39
CA GLN A 94 -13.50 13.25 -14.58
C GLN A 94 -14.70 12.76 -15.40
N GLU A 95 -15.24 13.60 -16.27
CA GLU A 95 -16.32 13.24 -17.20
C GLU A 95 -15.88 12.17 -18.19
N LYS A 96 -14.68 12.31 -18.79
CA LYS A 96 -14.10 11.28 -19.67
C LYS A 96 -13.95 9.94 -18.95
N ARG A 97 -13.36 9.93 -17.76
CA ARG A 97 -13.20 8.71 -16.95
C ARG A 97 -14.54 8.08 -16.57
N LYS A 98 -15.58 8.90 -16.34
CA LYS A 98 -16.93 8.40 -16.09
C LYS A 98 -17.50 7.73 -17.34
N ALA A 99 -17.40 8.38 -18.49
CA ALA A 99 -17.85 7.82 -19.75
C ALA A 99 -17.11 6.50 -20.10
N GLU A 100 -15.78 6.47 -19.95
CA GLU A 100 -14.98 5.25 -20.15
C GLU A 100 -15.42 4.10 -19.23
N ARG A 101 -15.68 4.38 -17.95
CA ARG A 101 -16.20 3.37 -17.01
C ARG A 101 -17.56 2.84 -17.43
N GLU A 102 -18.47 3.70 -17.86
CA GLU A 102 -19.80 3.29 -18.33
C GLU A 102 -19.73 2.43 -19.60
N GLN A 103 -18.79 2.73 -20.51
CA GLN A 103 -18.56 1.88 -21.69
C GLN A 103 -17.98 0.52 -21.29
N TYR A 104 -16.96 0.53 -20.44
CA TYR A 104 -16.36 -0.70 -19.95
C TYR A 104 -17.38 -1.60 -19.23
N GLU A 105 -18.25 -1.02 -18.40
CA GLU A 105 -19.30 -1.76 -17.70
C GLU A 105 -20.26 -2.45 -18.68
N LYS A 106 -20.68 -1.74 -19.75
CA LYS A 106 -21.51 -2.32 -20.81
C LYS A 106 -20.80 -3.47 -21.52
N GLU A 107 -19.55 -3.27 -21.92
CA GLU A 107 -18.74 -4.30 -22.59
C GLU A 107 -18.57 -5.55 -21.71
N VAL A 108 -18.37 -5.35 -20.40
CA VAL A 108 -18.25 -6.44 -19.42
C VAL A 108 -19.56 -7.20 -19.27
N GLU A 109 -20.71 -6.52 -19.21
CA GLU A 109 -22.01 -7.19 -19.15
C GLU A 109 -22.29 -7.99 -20.43
N GLU A 110 -22.02 -7.43 -21.60
CA GLU A 110 -22.13 -8.16 -22.87
C GLU A 110 -21.18 -9.36 -22.94
N TRP A 111 -19.97 -9.22 -22.39
CA TRP A 111 -19.01 -10.31 -22.30
C TRP A 111 -19.52 -11.42 -21.37
N LYS A 112 -20.08 -11.09 -20.20
CA LYS A 112 -20.63 -12.07 -19.25
C LYS A 112 -21.76 -12.89 -19.87
N VAL A 113 -22.65 -12.27 -20.63
CA VAL A 113 -23.73 -12.96 -21.34
C VAL A 113 -23.16 -13.98 -22.33
N ARG A 114 -22.23 -13.53 -23.19
CA ARG A 114 -21.56 -14.40 -24.17
C ARG A 114 -20.77 -15.54 -23.51
N ASP A 115 -20.14 -15.26 -22.38
CA ASP A 115 -19.35 -16.24 -21.62
C ASP A 115 -20.25 -17.34 -21.05
N LYS A 116 -21.41 -16.96 -20.51
CA LYS A 116 -22.42 -17.89 -20.02
C LYS A 116 -22.97 -18.78 -21.13
N GLU A 117 -23.37 -18.20 -22.26
CA GLU A 117 -23.84 -18.96 -23.43
C GLU A 117 -22.77 -19.94 -23.94
N ARG A 118 -21.50 -19.52 -23.96
CA ARG A 118 -20.37 -20.39 -24.29
C ARG A 118 -20.25 -21.54 -23.29
N GLY A 119 -20.36 -21.24 -21.99
CA GLY A 119 -20.32 -22.24 -20.92
C GLY A 119 -21.42 -23.29 -21.06
N ASP A 120 -22.66 -22.85 -21.29
CA ASP A 120 -23.81 -23.73 -21.48
C ASP A 120 -23.64 -24.63 -22.72
N ARG A 121 -23.15 -24.07 -23.84
CA ARG A 121 -22.83 -24.86 -25.05
C ARG A 121 -21.75 -25.90 -24.80
N VAL A 122 -20.66 -25.53 -24.13
CA VAL A 122 -19.57 -26.46 -23.81
C VAL A 122 -20.05 -27.56 -22.88
N LYS A 123 -20.92 -27.24 -21.91
CA LYS A 123 -21.52 -28.23 -21.01
C LYS A 123 -22.38 -29.23 -21.78
N ALA A 124 -23.29 -28.75 -22.64
CA ALA A 124 -24.11 -29.61 -23.48
C ALA A 124 -23.28 -30.50 -24.41
N GLN A 125 -22.18 -29.97 -24.96
CA GLN A 125 -21.26 -30.75 -25.80
C GLN A 125 -20.54 -31.84 -24.98
N ARG A 126 -20.08 -31.53 -23.76
CA ARG A 126 -19.47 -32.51 -22.85
C ARG A 126 -20.43 -33.63 -22.47
N GLU A 127 -21.69 -33.30 -22.19
CA GLU A 127 -22.73 -34.30 -21.89
C GLU A 127 -22.98 -35.23 -23.08
N ARG A 128 -23.05 -34.69 -24.31
CA ARG A 128 -23.17 -35.49 -25.54
C ARG A 128 -21.97 -36.43 -25.73
N TYR A 129 -20.75 -35.92 -25.57
CA TYR A 129 -19.55 -36.76 -25.67
C TYR A 129 -19.50 -37.85 -24.59
N ALA A 130 -19.90 -37.53 -23.34
CA ALA A 130 -19.95 -38.49 -22.26
C ALA A 130 -20.99 -39.59 -22.52
N ALA A 131 -22.15 -39.25 -23.08
CA ALA A 131 -23.16 -40.22 -23.49
C ALA A 131 -22.66 -41.10 -24.64
N ALA A 132 -22.08 -40.52 -25.69
CA ALA A 132 -21.52 -41.27 -26.81
C ALA A 132 -20.38 -42.22 -26.38
N LYS A 133 -19.55 -41.81 -25.42
CA LYS A 133 -18.50 -42.68 -24.88
C LYS A 133 -19.08 -43.90 -24.15
N LYS A 134 -20.19 -43.75 -23.43
CA LYS A 134 -20.87 -44.86 -22.75
C LYS A 134 -21.56 -45.84 -23.70
N GLU A 135 -21.89 -45.43 -24.93
CA GLU A 135 -22.48 -46.33 -25.94
C GLU A 135 -21.42 -47.12 -26.72
N VAL A 136 -20.13 -46.75 -26.61
CA VAL A 136 -19.01 -47.38 -27.31
C VAL A 136 -18.22 -48.36 -26.41
N GLU A 137 -18.41 -48.31 -25.10
CA GLU A 137 -17.91 -49.30 -24.10
C GLU A 137 -18.95 -50.42 -23.88
#